data_AF-A0AAE0RST0-F1
#
_entry.id   AF-A0AAE0RST0-F1
#
_cell.length_a   1.000
_cell.length_b   1.000
_cell.length_c   1.000
_cell.angle_alpha   90.00
_cell.angle_beta   90.00
_cell.angle_gamma   90.00
#
_symmetry.space_group_name_H-M   'P 1'
#
loop_
_entity.id
_entity.type
_entity.pdbx_description
1 polymer ?
#
loop_
_entity_poly.entity_id
_entity_poly.type
_entity_poly.pdbx_seq_one_letter_code
_entity_poly.pdbx_strand_id
1 'polypeptide(L)'
;MVDGSVLVAGVCFCTSCNCTRERQYLYLTCNQPNEDEIQDCFEKNKDAINVSVTNSSLTRVPPSISSLQRLLDIGLIWLPMLFNYTVNVSGNAISNFTNHKGIRVSDFKSKTSFRVDLQRNNLTTIDVNYLLRLGKAEHIWDIYNTGIGGIDILYNPVVCDCLLYPFTVYLNAFRFMDDLNRVYIMRCAKPLGLSTTPIAEVSIHDFNCSVEDCPPLCQCTRTIALDLITLVCVNDTLDTIPFELPNGKFINLSVHSRNVRELSDRTYFRNVTNLDLSFSSISTIHADFLPNFERLGTIQIYNNSLTTLPEEIQNMNLENISSL
;
A
#
# COMPACT_ATOMS: atom_id res chain seq x y z
N MET A 1 -36.31 24.52 33.18
CA MET A 1 -36.31 25.32 31.93
C MET A 1 -36.05 24.34 30.80
N VAL A 2 -37.15 23.86 30.20
CA VAL A 2 -37.45 23.90 28.75
C VAL A 2 -36.40 23.12 27.94
N ASP A 3 -36.57 21.81 27.77
CA ASP A 3 -37.46 21.17 26.79
C ASP A 3 -37.22 21.71 25.38
N GLY A 4 -36.26 21.09 24.68
CA GLY A 4 -35.86 21.41 23.31
C GLY A 4 -36.30 20.33 22.33
N SER A 5 -37.52 19.82 22.49
CA SER A 5 -38.14 18.94 21.50
C SER A 5 -38.83 19.79 20.43
N VAL A 6 -38.05 20.22 19.43
CA VAL A 6 -38.62 20.80 18.20
C VAL A 6 -39.04 19.65 17.29
N LEU A 7 -40.34 19.31 17.36
CA LEU A 7 -41.02 18.48 16.37
C LEU A 7 -41.22 19.31 15.09
N VAL A 8 -40.30 19.18 14.13
CA VAL A 8 -40.58 19.44 12.71
C VAL A 8 -40.79 18.08 12.05
N ALA A 9 -41.85 17.93 11.27
CA ALA A 9 -42.11 16.74 10.48
C ALA A 9 -40.88 16.41 9.60
N GLY A 10 -40.15 15.34 9.93
CA GLY A 10 -38.92 15.00 9.23
C GLY A 10 -38.03 14.10 10.08
N VAL A 11 -37.41 13.13 9.42
CA VAL A 11 -36.39 12.18 9.89
C VAL A 11 -35.65 12.69 11.15
N CYS A 12 -35.80 11.97 12.26
CA CYS A 12 -35.03 12.22 13.48
C CYS A 12 -33.57 11.84 13.21
N PHE A 13 -32.73 12.81 12.84
CA PHE A 13 -31.29 12.64 12.85
C PHE A 13 -30.81 12.65 14.30
N CYS A 14 -30.82 11.51 14.97
CA CYS A 14 -30.17 11.39 16.28
C CYS A 14 -28.65 11.53 16.07
N THR A 15 -28.11 12.70 16.40
CA THR A 15 -26.68 13.04 16.38
C THR A 15 -25.90 12.42 17.54
N SER A 16 -26.50 11.51 18.31
CA SER A 16 -25.98 11.02 19.58
C SER A 16 -25.38 9.62 19.46
N CYS A 17 -24.21 9.43 20.05
CA CYS A 17 -23.64 8.12 20.35
C CYS A 17 -24.39 7.44 21.52
N ASN A 18 -24.70 6.16 21.37
CA ASN A 18 -25.19 5.32 22.46
C ASN A 18 -24.02 4.54 23.08
N CYS A 19 -23.82 4.70 24.38
CA CYS A 19 -22.74 4.10 25.15
C CYS A 19 -23.35 3.21 26.24
N THR A 20 -23.29 1.89 26.06
CA THR A 20 -23.83 0.92 27.02
C THR A 20 -22.74 0.01 27.55
N ARG A 21 -22.88 -0.38 28.81
CA ARG A 21 -21.90 -1.22 29.49
C ARG A 21 -22.54 -2.48 30.03
N GLU A 22 -21.89 -3.61 29.75
CA GLU A 22 -22.25 -4.91 30.29
C GLU A 22 -20.99 -5.60 30.84
N ARG A 23 -20.89 -5.67 32.18
CA ARG A 23 -19.71 -6.23 32.87
C ARG A 23 -18.41 -5.54 32.41
N GLN A 24 -17.56 -6.28 31.70
CA GLN A 24 -16.26 -5.85 31.17
C GLN A 24 -16.32 -5.41 29.70
N TYR A 25 -17.50 -5.49 29.07
CA TYR A 25 -17.75 -5.07 27.69
C TYR A 25 -18.37 -3.68 27.67
N LEU A 26 -17.81 -2.83 26.82
CA LEU A 26 -18.33 -1.51 26.48
C LEU A 26 -18.81 -1.54 25.03
N TYR A 27 -20.06 -1.20 24.79
CA TYR A 27 -20.66 -1.11 23.47
C TYR A 27 -20.91 0.35 23.13
N LEU A 28 -20.36 0.79 22.00
CA LEU A 28 -20.53 2.14 21.48
C LEU A 28 -21.14 2.04 20.09
N THR A 29 -22.23 2.79 19.86
CA THR A 29 -22.87 2.87 18.54
C THR A 29 -23.15 4.33 18.23
N CYS A 30 -22.61 4.83 17.13
CA CYS A 30 -22.70 6.24 16.75
C CYS A 30 -23.24 6.40 15.32
N ASN A 31 -24.43 7.00 15.19
CA ASN A 31 -24.97 7.36 13.88
C ASN A 31 -24.12 8.45 13.21
N GLN A 32 -23.72 9.46 13.99
CA GLN A 32 -22.73 10.48 13.63
C GLN A 32 -21.70 10.57 14.76
N PRO A 33 -20.43 10.22 14.53
CA PRO A 33 -19.43 10.23 15.59
C PRO A 33 -19.09 11.67 15.99
N ASN A 34 -19.39 12.01 17.25
CA ASN A 34 -18.92 13.22 17.92
C ASN A 34 -17.76 12.85 18.86
N GLU A 35 -16.60 13.48 18.70
CA GLU A 35 -15.43 13.15 19.52
C GLU A 35 -15.66 13.38 21.01
N ASP A 36 -16.44 14.41 21.39
CA ASP A 36 -16.71 14.73 22.80
C ASP A 36 -17.59 13.67 23.47
N GLU A 37 -18.60 13.15 22.76
CA GLU A 37 -19.48 12.09 23.27
C GLU A 37 -18.75 10.75 23.38
N ILE A 38 -17.88 10.45 22.40
CA ILE A 38 -17.04 9.25 22.41
C ILE A 38 -16.02 9.35 23.55
N GLN A 39 -15.39 10.52 23.73
CA GLN A 39 -14.48 10.79 24.85
C GLN A 39 -15.21 10.63 26.18
N ASP A 40 -16.36 11.25 26.37
CA ASP A 40 -17.16 11.15 27.61
C ASP A 40 -17.57 9.69 27.90
N CYS A 41 -17.98 8.94 26.87
CA CYS A 41 -18.27 7.51 26.97
C CYS A 41 -17.05 6.71 27.48
N PHE A 42 -15.88 6.93 26.91
CA PHE A 42 -14.67 6.23 27.30
C PHE A 42 -14.16 6.67 28.67
N GLU A 43 -14.21 7.96 28.99
CA GLU A 43 -13.84 8.50 30.29
C GLU A 43 -14.76 8.02 31.43
N LYS A 44 -16.03 7.75 31.17
CA LYS A 44 -16.95 7.18 32.16
C LYS A 44 -16.75 5.67 32.38
N ASN A 45 -16.10 4.99 31.44
CA ASN A 45 -15.98 3.52 31.42
C ASN A 45 -14.52 3.05 31.45
N LYS A 46 -13.64 3.77 32.16
CA LYS A 46 -12.19 3.54 32.16
C LYS A 46 -11.77 2.11 32.50
N ASP A 47 -12.62 1.37 33.21
CA ASP A 47 -12.34 0.02 33.67
C ASP A 47 -12.91 -1.09 32.76
N ALA A 48 -13.42 -0.76 31.57
CA ALA A 48 -13.78 -1.71 30.53
C ALA A 48 -12.55 -2.45 29.98
N ILE A 49 -12.70 -3.73 29.61
CA ILE A 49 -11.62 -4.59 29.06
C ILE A 49 -11.83 -4.84 27.57
N ASN A 50 -13.10 -4.90 27.15
CA ASN A 50 -13.49 -5.13 25.76
C ASN A 50 -14.31 -3.95 25.27
N VAL A 51 -14.04 -3.51 24.04
CA VAL A 51 -14.80 -2.45 23.39
C VAL A 51 -15.33 -2.97 22.07
N SER A 52 -16.61 -2.73 21.81
CA SER A 52 -17.24 -2.99 20.53
C SER A 52 -17.84 -1.69 20.00
N VAL A 53 -17.31 -1.22 18.87
CA VAL A 53 -17.82 -0.09 18.09
C VAL A 53 -18.24 -0.62 16.73
N THR A 54 -19.53 -0.89 16.54
CA THR A 54 -20.03 -1.47 15.29
C THR A 54 -21.08 -0.58 14.66
N ASN A 55 -21.20 -0.66 13.34
CA ASN A 55 -22.25 0.02 12.56
C ASN A 55 -22.31 1.53 12.86
N SER A 56 -21.13 2.15 13.02
CA SER A 56 -20.98 3.58 13.27
C SER A 56 -20.42 4.26 12.04
N SER A 57 -20.73 5.54 11.83
CA SER A 57 -20.12 6.34 10.74
C SER A 57 -18.65 6.72 11.02
N LEU A 58 -17.93 5.85 11.74
CA LEU A 58 -16.58 6.09 12.24
C LEU A 58 -15.55 5.91 11.13
N THR A 59 -14.74 6.93 10.88
CA THR A 59 -13.74 6.96 9.79
C THR A 59 -12.31 6.71 10.26
N ARG A 60 -12.07 6.77 11.57
CA ARG A 60 -10.77 6.53 12.21
C ARG A 60 -10.98 5.95 13.59
N VAL A 61 -10.02 5.17 14.08
CA VAL A 61 -10.02 4.79 15.49
C VAL A 61 -9.76 6.07 16.33
N PRO A 62 -10.68 6.46 17.22
CA PRO A 62 -10.59 7.74 17.92
C PRO A 62 -9.47 7.69 18.98
N PRO A 63 -8.64 8.74 19.12
CA PRO A 63 -7.57 8.76 20.13
C PRO A 63 -8.08 8.61 21.56
N SER A 64 -9.33 9.00 21.81
CA SER A 64 -10.04 8.89 23.08
C SER A 64 -10.13 7.47 23.62
N ILE A 65 -9.99 6.45 22.76
CA ILE A 65 -9.93 5.04 23.17
C ILE A 65 -8.77 4.78 24.16
N SER A 66 -7.77 5.67 24.16
CA SER A 66 -6.66 5.72 25.14
C SER A 66 -7.07 5.99 26.58
N SER A 67 -8.20 6.64 26.79
CA SER A 67 -8.68 7.02 28.13
C SER A 67 -9.21 5.83 28.93
N LEU A 68 -9.51 4.73 28.25
CA LEU A 68 -9.85 3.47 28.88
C LEU A 68 -8.59 2.92 29.53
N GLN A 69 -8.55 2.87 30.87
CA GLN A 69 -7.37 2.52 31.67
C GLN A 69 -7.16 1.00 31.81
N ARG A 70 -8.23 0.22 31.66
CA ARG A 70 -8.18 -1.25 31.65
C ARG A 70 -8.29 -1.84 30.25
N LEU A 71 -8.81 -1.08 29.30
CA LEU A 71 -8.43 -1.30 27.92
C LEU A 71 -6.98 -0.84 27.87
N LEU A 72 -6.07 -1.61 27.34
CA LEU A 72 -4.81 -0.98 27.00
C LEU A 72 -5.11 -0.06 25.81
N ASP A 73 -4.83 1.23 25.99
CA ASP A 73 -4.68 2.17 24.89
C ASP A 73 -3.96 1.49 23.72
N ILE A 74 -4.20 1.94 22.50
CA ILE A 74 -3.38 1.64 21.32
C ILE A 74 -1.93 2.19 21.51
N GLY A 75 -1.58 2.59 22.74
CA GLY A 75 -0.29 2.41 23.42
C GLY A 75 -0.33 1.58 24.70
N LEU A 76 0.08 0.31 24.63
CA LEU A 76 0.22 -0.59 25.76
C LEU A 76 1.19 -0.05 26.81
N ILE A 77 0.78 0.03 28.11
CA ILE A 77 1.56 -0.49 29.25
C ILE A 77 0.83 -0.49 30.62
N TRP A 78 1.07 -1.58 31.39
CA TRP A 78 0.97 -1.87 32.85
C TRP A 78 -0.40 -2.10 33.56
N LEU A 79 -0.68 -3.38 33.87
CA LEU A 79 -1.14 -4.02 35.14
C LEU A 79 -1.85 -5.39 34.84
N PRO A 80 -2.37 -6.13 35.84
CA PRO A 80 -2.06 -7.56 36.07
C PRO A 80 -2.50 -8.54 34.96
N MET A 81 -1.69 -9.58 34.81
CA MET A 81 -1.56 -10.36 33.57
C MET A 81 -2.43 -11.63 33.60
N LEU A 82 -3.75 -11.46 33.56
CA LEU A 82 -4.74 -12.55 33.69
C LEU A 82 -5.94 -12.48 32.72
N PHE A 83 -6.02 -11.52 31.79
CA PHE A 83 -7.24 -11.28 30.99
C PHE A 83 -7.01 -11.20 29.48
N ASN A 84 -8.08 -11.50 28.73
CA ASN A 84 -8.19 -11.40 27.27
C ASN A 84 -8.88 -10.08 26.90
N TYR A 85 -8.36 -9.37 25.89
CA TYR A 85 -8.82 -8.06 25.44
C TYR A 85 -9.31 -8.12 24.00
N THR A 86 -10.41 -7.46 23.68
CA THR A 86 -10.95 -7.37 22.31
C THR A 86 -11.47 -5.98 22.01
N VAL A 87 -10.98 -5.40 20.92
CA VAL A 87 -11.48 -4.17 20.30
C VAL A 87 -12.14 -4.58 18.98
N ASN A 88 -13.46 -4.53 18.91
CA ASN A 88 -14.20 -4.77 17.68
C ASN A 88 -14.59 -3.44 17.06
N VAL A 89 -14.02 -3.11 15.90
CA VAL A 89 -14.35 -1.94 15.09
C VAL A 89 -14.77 -2.35 13.67
N SER A 90 -15.30 -3.56 13.54
CA SER A 90 -15.74 -4.12 12.26
C SER A 90 -16.97 -3.40 11.71
N GLY A 91 -17.06 -3.28 10.39
CA GLY A 91 -18.23 -2.71 9.71
C GLY A 91 -18.37 -1.20 9.89
N ASN A 92 -17.25 -0.47 9.95
CA ASN A 92 -17.21 1.00 9.95
C ASN A 92 -16.55 1.51 8.65
N ALA A 93 -16.12 2.77 8.62
CA ALA A 93 -15.49 3.42 7.46
C ALA A 93 -14.00 3.72 7.68
N ILE A 94 -13.31 2.92 8.49
CA ILE A 94 -11.92 3.18 8.87
C ILE A 94 -11.00 2.98 7.65
N SER A 95 -10.28 4.02 7.24
CA SER A 95 -9.33 3.95 6.12
C SER A 95 -7.87 3.99 6.56
N ASN A 96 -7.60 4.34 7.81
CA ASN A 96 -6.25 4.42 8.38
C ASN A 96 -6.22 3.84 9.79
N PHE A 97 -5.30 2.92 10.05
CA PHE A 97 -5.07 2.30 11.36
C PHE A 97 -3.58 2.31 11.69
N THR A 98 -3.24 2.80 12.88
CA THR A 98 -1.86 3.11 13.31
C THR A 98 -1.68 2.91 14.83
N ASN A 99 -0.43 2.88 15.26
CA ASN A 99 0.12 2.42 16.56
C ASN A 99 1.11 3.50 16.90
N HIS A 100 0.57 4.70 17.07
CA HIS A 100 1.33 5.91 17.33
C HIS A 100 2.22 5.78 18.57
N LYS A 101 1.95 4.79 19.42
CA LYS A 101 2.61 4.54 20.69
C LYS A 101 3.66 3.42 20.64
N GLY A 102 3.82 2.74 19.50
CA GLY A 102 4.92 1.78 19.29
C GLY A 102 4.84 0.50 20.12
N ILE A 103 3.62 0.06 20.44
CA ILE A 103 3.30 -1.22 21.09
C ILE A 103 4.06 -2.39 20.49
N ARG A 104 4.54 -3.35 21.29
CA ARG A 104 5.10 -4.64 20.85
C ARG A 104 4.38 -5.85 21.49
N VAL A 105 4.31 -6.97 20.77
CA VAL A 105 3.75 -8.26 21.23
C VAL A 105 4.56 -8.81 22.41
N SER A 106 5.86 -8.52 22.47
CA SER A 106 6.71 -8.84 23.61
C SER A 106 6.28 -8.16 24.91
N ASP A 107 5.43 -7.14 24.84
CA ASP A 107 4.89 -6.45 26.01
C ASP A 107 3.76 -7.27 26.68
N PHE A 108 3.25 -8.32 26.02
CA PHE A 108 2.28 -9.27 26.59
C PHE A 108 2.96 -10.50 27.22
N LYS A 109 2.42 -11.01 28.33
CA LYS A 109 2.86 -12.30 28.90
C LYS A 109 2.32 -13.45 28.05
N SER A 110 2.98 -14.60 28.12
CA SER A 110 2.66 -15.85 27.40
C SER A 110 1.24 -16.44 27.58
N LYS A 111 0.34 -15.77 28.34
CA LYS A 111 -1.02 -16.23 28.65
C LYS A 111 -2.12 -15.19 28.43
N THR A 112 -1.83 -13.99 27.92
CA THR A 112 -2.82 -12.91 27.75
C THR A 112 -3.09 -12.64 26.28
N SER A 113 -4.36 -12.66 25.84
CA SER A 113 -4.73 -12.40 24.44
C SER A 113 -5.19 -10.96 24.17
N PHE A 114 -4.85 -10.37 23.03
CA PHE A 114 -5.46 -9.13 22.51
C PHE A 114 -6.03 -9.34 21.10
N ARG A 115 -7.19 -8.77 20.75
CA ARG A 115 -7.72 -8.85 19.38
C ARG A 115 -8.25 -7.52 18.91
N VAL A 116 -7.87 -7.10 17.71
CA VAL A 116 -8.45 -5.94 17.03
C VAL A 116 -9.16 -6.43 15.78
N ASP A 117 -10.47 -6.27 15.69
CA ASP A 117 -11.25 -6.62 14.51
C ASP A 117 -11.52 -5.38 13.65
N LEU A 118 -10.83 -5.30 12.51
CA LEU A 118 -10.94 -4.23 11.50
C LEU A 118 -11.63 -4.73 10.23
N GLN A 119 -12.32 -5.88 10.28
CA GLN A 119 -12.96 -6.42 9.08
C GLN A 119 -14.01 -5.46 8.52
N ARG A 120 -14.23 -5.50 7.20
CA ARG A 120 -15.28 -4.73 6.52
C ARG A 120 -15.18 -3.22 6.79
N ASN A 121 -13.97 -2.68 6.68
CA ASN A 121 -13.69 -1.25 6.73
C ASN A 121 -13.21 -0.76 5.35
N ASN A 122 -12.52 0.38 5.29
CA ASN A 122 -12.06 1.00 4.05
C ASN A 122 -10.52 1.06 3.97
N LEU A 123 -9.82 0.10 4.56
CA LEU A 123 -8.35 0.04 4.50
C LEU A 123 -7.89 -0.25 3.07
N THR A 124 -7.09 0.65 2.50
CA THR A 124 -6.55 0.51 1.15
C THR A 124 -5.11 0.00 1.13
N THR A 125 -4.41 0.04 2.24
CA THR A 125 -3.01 -0.39 2.35
C THR A 125 -2.80 -1.16 3.66
N ILE A 126 -1.76 -2.00 3.67
CA ILE A 126 -1.34 -2.78 4.85
C ILE A 126 0.15 -2.54 5.03
N ASP A 127 0.51 -1.69 5.99
CA ASP A 127 1.90 -1.49 6.35
C ASP A 127 2.40 -2.72 7.13
N VAL A 128 3.31 -3.50 6.55
CA VAL A 128 3.88 -4.66 7.23
C VAL A 128 4.80 -4.22 8.38
N ASN A 129 5.49 -3.09 8.26
CA ASN A 129 6.36 -2.59 9.34
C ASN A 129 5.53 -2.22 10.56
N TYR A 130 4.30 -1.76 10.34
CA TYR A 130 3.33 -1.56 11.40
C TYR A 130 2.99 -2.86 12.13
N LEU A 131 2.60 -3.89 11.37
CA LEU A 131 2.29 -5.22 11.92
C LEU A 131 3.50 -5.84 12.62
N LEU A 132 4.71 -5.63 12.09
CA LEU A 132 5.95 -6.13 12.67
C LEU A 132 6.40 -5.30 13.89
N ARG A 133 6.16 -3.98 13.93
CA ARG A 133 6.46 -3.12 15.09
C ARG A 133 5.59 -3.47 16.30
N LEU A 134 4.44 -4.09 16.07
CA LEU A 134 3.70 -4.82 17.09
C LEU A 134 4.46 -6.04 17.61
N GLY A 135 5.79 -6.18 17.52
CA GLY A 135 6.56 -7.17 18.27
C GLY A 135 8.05 -7.19 17.97
N LYS A 136 8.84 -7.73 18.90
CA LYS A 136 9.90 -8.68 18.49
C LYS A 136 9.20 -9.98 18.07
N ALA A 137 8.36 -9.90 17.05
CA ALA A 137 7.88 -11.08 16.39
C ALA A 137 8.90 -11.31 15.28
N GLU A 138 9.70 -12.37 15.38
CA GLU A 138 10.47 -12.79 14.20
C GLU A 138 9.47 -13.11 13.06
N HIS A 139 8.20 -13.44 13.40
CA HIS A 139 7.11 -13.84 12.50
C HIS A 139 5.70 -13.41 12.99
N ILE A 140 4.79 -12.92 12.11
CA ILE A 140 3.30 -12.80 12.21
C ILE A 140 2.63 -14.01 12.88
N TRP A 141 3.28 -15.17 12.97
CA TRP A 141 2.85 -16.29 13.80
C TRP A 141 2.55 -15.87 15.25
N ASP A 142 3.36 -14.97 15.83
CA ASP A 142 3.14 -14.42 17.17
C ASP A 142 1.85 -13.60 17.29
N ILE A 143 1.36 -13.09 16.15
CA ILE A 143 0.17 -12.23 16.02
C ILE A 143 -1.09 -13.06 15.67
N TYR A 144 -0.97 -14.14 14.91
CA TYR A 144 -2.15 -14.88 14.45
C TYR A 144 -2.41 -16.19 15.19
N ASN A 145 -1.41 -16.81 15.83
CA ASN A 145 -1.55 -18.21 16.22
C ASN A 145 -1.04 -18.64 17.60
N THR A 146 -0.77 -17.68 18.48
CA THR A 146 -0.50 -18.03 19.89
C THR A 146 -1.74 -17.97 20.77
N GLY A 147 -2.88 -17.46 20.25
CA GLY A 147 -3.97 -17.05 21.13
C GLY A 147 -3.54 -15.94 22.11
N ILE A 148 -2.48 -15.17 21.79
CA ILE A 148 -1.93 -14.06 22.62
C ILE A 148 -2.16 -12.69 21.93
N GLY A 149 -2.44 -12.66 20.62
CA GLY A 149 -3.27 -11.60 20.04
C GLY A 149 -2.93 -11.08 18.65
N GLY A 150 -3.93 -10.54 17.93
CA GLY A 150 -3.85 -10.22 16.51
C GLY A 150 -4.82 -9.17 15.97
N ILE A 151 -4.58 -8.73 14.73
CA ILE A 151 -5.40 -7.75 14.01
C ILE A 151 -6.05 -8.44 12.81
N ASP A 152 -7.38 -8.47 12.78
CA ASP A 152 -8.17 -9.04 11.69
C ASP A 152 -8.53 -7.95 10.68
N ILE A 153 -7.94 -8.00 9.49
CA ILE A 153 -8.07 -6.96 8.44
C ILE A 153 -8.87 -7.45 7.22
N LEU A 154 -9.55 -8.59 7.31
CA LEU A 154 -10.23 -9.20 6.16
C LEU A 154 -11.35 -8.30 5.62
N TYR A 155 -11.71 -8.51 4.35
CA TYR A 155 -12.81 -7.78 3.70
C TYR A 155 -12.61 -6.25 3.66
N ASN A 156 -11.37 -5.80 3.53
CA ASN A 156 -11.03 -4.41 3.25
C ASN A 156 -10.64 -4.22 1.77
N PRO A 157 -10.91 -3.05 1.15
CA PRO A 157 -10.65 -2.80 -0.26
C PRO A 157 -9.19 -2.44 -0.54
N VAL A 158 -8.29 -3.39 -0.28
CA VAL A 158 -6.83 -3.18 -0.41
C VAL A 158 -6.40 -2.94 -1.85
N VAL A 159 -5.48 -2.02 -2.04
CA VAL A 159 -4.86 -1.67 -3.31
C VAL A 159 -3.55 -2.45 -3.41
N CYS A 160 -3.43 -3.26 -4.45
CA CYS A 160 -2.22 -4.04 -4.76
C CYS A 160 -1.25 -3.21 -5.61
N ASP A 161 -0.79 -2.12 -5.02
CA ASP A 161 0.26 -1.26 -5.57
C ASP A 161 1.60 -1.54 -4.87
N CYS A 162 2.60 -0.70 -5.13
CA CYS A 162 3.92 -0.87 -4.54
C CYS A 162 3.94 -0.84 -2.99
N LEU A 163 2.96 -0.21 -2.34
CA LEU A 163 2.92 -0.12 -0.88
C LEU A 163 2.56 -1.46 -0.26
N LEU A 164 1.86 -2.33 -0.98
CA LEU A 164 1.49 -3.67 -0.53
C LEU A 164 2.61 -4.71 -0.73
N TYR A 165 3.60 -4.43 -1.60
CA TYR A 165 4.67 -5.38 -1.91
C TYR A 165 5.42 -5.94 -0.67
N PRO A 166 5.82 -5.12 0.32
CA PRO A 166 6.46 -5.65 1.53
C PRO A 166 5.59 -6.64 2.30
N PHE A 167 4.27 -6.42 2.31
CA PHE A 167 3.31 -7.31 2.94
C PHE A 167 3.21 -8.65 2.18
N THR A 168 3.29 -8.66 0.85
CA THR A 168 3.20 -9.91 0.08
C THR A 168 4.47 -10.74 0.17
N VAL A 169 5.65 -10.10 0.17
CA VAL A 169 6.94 -10.77 0.47
C VAL A 169 6.88 -11.43 1.84
N TYR A 170 6.34 -10.69 2.81
CA TYR A 170 6.13 -11.20 4.15
C TYR A 170 5.21 -12.44 4.14
N LEU A 171 4.03 -12.36 3.52
CA LEU A 171 3.10 -13.51 3.46
C LEU A 171 3.73 -14.74 2.80
N ASN A 172 4.52 -14.56 1.75
CA ASN A 172 5.15 -15.67 1.05
C ASN A 172 6.20 -16.42 1.90
N ALA A 173 6.87 -15.72 2.82
CA ALA A 173 7.80 -16.35 3.75
C ALA A 173 7.12 -17.35 4.71
N PHE A 174 5.79 -17.28 4.88
CA PHE A 174 5.02 -18.12 5.80
C PHE A 174 3.94 -18.97 5.14
N ARG A 175 4.00 -19.15 3.81
CA ARG A 175 2.99 -19.89 3.00
C ARG A 175 2.69 -21.33 3.43
N PHE A 176 3.57 -21.93 4.23
CA PHE A 176 3.42 -23.31 4.70
C PHE A 176 2.80 -23.41 6.09
N MET A 177 2.34 -22.29 6.67
CA MET A 177 1.65 -22.27 7.96
C MET A 177 0.13 -22.27 7.74
N ASP A 178 -0.55 -23.33 8.18
CA ASP A 178 -2.00 -23.58 7.96
C ASP A 178 -2.92 -22.44 8.42
N ASP A 179 -2.50 -21.61 9.37
CA ASP A 179 -3.33 -20.55 9.95
C ASP A 179 -3.32 -19.22 9.16
N LEU A 180 -2.42 -19.06 8.19
CA LEU A 180 -2.45 -17.93 7.25
C LEU A 180 -3.43 -18.16 6.09
N ASN A 181 -4.04 -19.35 5.98
CA ASN A 181 -5.11 -19.66 5.01
C ASN A 181 -6.23 -18.61 5.00
N ARG A 182 -6.48 -17.93 6.12
CA ARG A 182 -7.44 -16.82 6.20
C ARG A 182 -6.97 -15.53 5.54
N VAL A 183 -5.69 -15.17 5.64
CA VAL A 183 -5.14 -13.95 5.01
C VAL A 183 -4.92 -14.17 3.51
N TYR A 184 -4.69 -15.41 3.08
CA TYR A 184 -4.61 -15.80 1.67
C TYR A 184 -5.93 -15.63 0.89
N ILE A 185 -7.08 -15.49 1.58
CA ILE A 185 -8.35 -15.18 0.90
C ILE A 185 -8.52 -13.70 0.56
N MET A 186 -7.65 -12.82 1.07
CA MET A 186 -7.72 -11.40 0.76
C MET A 186 -7.44 -11.18 -0.72
N ARG A 187 -8.26 -10.32 -1.33
CA ARG A 187 -8.22 -10.02 -2.76
C ARG A 187 -7.97 -8.54 -2.96
N CYS A 188 -7.24 -8.21 -4.01
CA CYS A 188 -7.05 -6.84 -4.43
C CYS A 188 -8.40 -6.22 -4.82
N ALA A 189 -8.68 -5.01 -4.36
CA ALA A 189 -9.78 -4.20 -4.89
C ALA A 189 -9.32 -3.41 -6.13
N LYS A 190 -8.07 -2.96 -6.11
CA LYS A 190 -7.41 -2.18 -7.17
C LYS A 190 -5.96 -2.65 -7.35
N PRO A 191 -5.30 -2.30 -8.46
CA PRO A 191 -5.85 -1.66 -9.67
C PRO A 191 -6.86 -2.56 -10.40
N LEU A 192 -7.56 -2.03 -11.42
CA LEU A 192 -8.60 -2.76 -12.15
C LEU A 192 -8.10 -4.10 -12.71
N GLY A 193 -6.88 -4.14 -13.26
CA GLY A 193 -6.28 -5.35 -13.81
C GLY A 193 -5.93 -6.42 -12.78
N LEU A 194 -5.85 -6.06 -11.50
CA LEU A 194 -5.66 -7.01 -10.38
C LEU A 194 -6.93 -7.18 -9.56
N SER A 195 -8.03 -6.53 -9.91
CA SER A 195 -9.24 -6.55 -9.10
C SER A 195 -9.73 -7.99 -8.93
N THR A 196 -10.07 -8.35 -7.70
CA THR A 196 -10.44 -9.69 -7.25
C THR A 196 -9.31 -10.73 -7.24
N THR A 197 -8.10 -10.43 -7.71
CA THR A 197 -6.96 -11.36 -7.63
C THR A 197 -6.55 -11.59 -6.17
N PRO A 198 -6.37 -12.85 -5.72
CA PRO A 198 -5.82 -13.13 -4.39
C PRO A 198 -4.45 -12.50 -4.23
N ILE A 199 -4.21 -11.81 -3.12
CA ILE A 199 -2.98 -11.02 -2.91
C ILE A 199 -1.71 -11.88 -3.03
N ALA A 200 -1.77 -13.14 -2.60
CA ALA A 200 -0.64 -14.07 -2.68
C ALA A 200 -0.39 -14.65 -4.08
N GLU A 201 -1.31 -14.47 -5.02
CA GLU A 201 -1.17 -14.90 -6.41
C GLU A 201 -0.73 -13.75 -7.33
N VAL A 202 -0.70 -12.51 -6.83
CA VAL A 202 -0.22 -11.36 -7.61
C VAL A 202 1.27 -11.53 -7.90
N SER A 203 1.65 -11.37 -9.17
CA SER A 203 3.05 -11.40 -9.59
C SER A 203 3.83 -10.30 -8.87
N ILE A 204 5.07 -10.61 -8.45
CA ILE A 204 5.96 -9.63 -7.84
C ILE A 204 6.25 -8.43 -8.77
N HIS A 205 6.04 -8.58 -10.08
CA HIS A 205 6.25 -7.54 -11.09
C HIS A 205 5.05 -6.59 -11.27
N ASP A 206 3.88 -6.94 -10.73
CA ASP A 206 2.66 -6.14 -10.89
C ASP A 206 2.49 -5.09 -9.78
N PHE A 207 3.32 -5.13 -8.73
CA PHE A 207 3.32 -4.14 -7.65
C PHE A 207 4.03 -2.84 -8.06
N ASN A 208 3.26 -1.96 -8.71
CA ASN A 208 3.75 -0.74 -9.34
C ASN A 208 3.28 0.53 -8.62
N CYS A 209 4.08 1.60 -8.72
CA CYS A 209 3.71 2.95 -8.25
C CYS A 209 4.06 4.03 -9.27
N SER A 210 3.30 5.13 -9.21
CA SER A 210 3.63 6.36 -9.91
C SER A 210 4.92 6.97 -9.38
N VAL A 211 5.64 7.72 -10.22
CA VAL A 211 6.92 8.35 -9.90
C VAL A 211 6.77 9.86 -10.00
N GLU A 212 7.20 10.60 -8.98
CA GLU A 212 7.03 12.05 -8.89
C GLU A 212 7.89 12.82 -9.91
N ASP A 213 9.18 12.46 -10.04
CA ASP A 213 10.13 13.14 -10.95
C ASP A 213 10.03 12.64 -12.41
N CYS A 214 8.82 12.34 -12.86
CA CYS A 214 8.58 11.86 -14.22
C CYS A 214 8.73 13.00 -15.24
N PRO A 215 9.48 12.81 -16.35
CA PRO A 215 9.60 13.83 -17.37
C PRO A 215 8.24 14.25 -17.93
N PRO A 216 8.07 15.54 -18.29
CA PRO A 216 6.87 15.99 -18.98
C PRO A 216 6.61 15.15 -20.23
N LEU A 217 5.33 14.91 -20.53
CA LEU A 217 4.88 14.11 -21.68
C LEU A 217 5.19 12.60 -21.60
N CYS A 218 5.71 12.12 -20.47
CA CYS A 218 5.94 10.70 -20.22
C CYS A 218 5.04 10.18 -19.10
N GLN A 219 4.80 8.87 -19.11
CA GLN A 219 4.21 8.13 -18.01
C GLN A 219 5.27 7.24 -17.38
N CYS A 220 5.45 7.37 -16.07
CA CYS A 220 6.45 6.64 -15.33
C CYS A 220 5.81 5.71 -14.29
N THR A 221 6.27 4.46 -14.27
CA THR A 221 5.90 3.49 -13.24
C THR A 221 7.15 2.84 -12.66
N ARG A 222 7.20 2.68 -11.34
CA ARG A 222 8.27 1.97 -10.63
C ARG A 222 7.75 0.61 -10.14
N THR A 223 8.45 -0.46 -10.51
CA THR A 223 8.26 -1.81 -9.98
C THR A 223 9.26 -2.06 -8.85
N ILE A 224 8.78 -2.11 -7.61
CA ILE A 224 9.67 -2.15 -6.43
C ILE A 224 10.50 -3.44 -6.36
N ALA A 225 9.92 -4.58 -6.74
CA ALA A 225 10.60 -5.88 -6.63
C ALA A 225 11.92 -5.94 -7.41
N LEU A 226 12.05 -5.17 -8.49
CA LEU A 226 13.23 -5.14 -9.36
C LEU A 226 14.04 -3.86 -9.26
N ASP A 227 13.52 -2.82 -8.59
CA ASP A 227 13.98 -1.44 -8.75
C ASP A 227 14.05 -1.02 -10.24
N LEU A 228 12.96 -1.35 -10.96
CA LEU A 228 12.79 -1.07 -12.38
C LEU A 228 11.90 0.16 -12.56
N ILE A 229 12.37 1.09 -13.37
CA ILE A 229 11.62 2.23 -13.87
C ILE A 229 11.17 1.92 -15.30
N THR A 230 9.87 1.95 -15.55
CA THR A 230 9.32 1.91 -16.92
C THR A 230 8.81 3.29 -17.27
N LEU A 231 9.33 3.84 -18.37
CA LEU A 231 8.92 5.11 -18.95
C LEU A 231 8.35 4.90 -20.35
N VAL A 232 7.17 5.47 -20.57
CA VAL A 232 6.51 5.51 -21.88
C VAL A 232 6.24 6.96 -22.24
N CYS A 233 6.90 7.45 -23.29
CA CYS A 233 6.79 8.79 -23.81
C CYS A 233 6.21 8.72 -25.23
N VAL A 234 4.89 8.78 -25.36
CA VAL A 234 4.19 8.77 -26.66
C VAL A 234 3.60 10.15 -26.89
N ASN A 235 4.37 11.02 -27.55
CA ASN A 235 3.93 12.38 -27.82
C ASN A 235 4.67 13.01 -29.00
N ASP A 236 3.93 13.43 -30.02
CA ASP A 236 4.51 14.07 -31.21
C ASP A 236 5.14 15.43 -30.94
N THR A 237 4.86 16.12 -29.82
CA THR A 237 5.54 17.38 -29.48
C THR A 237 6.90 17.18 -28.82
N LEU A 238 7.27 15.95 -28.49
CA LEU A 238 8.57 15.63 -27.90
C LEU A 238 9.64 15.69 -29.00
N ASP A 239 10.54 16.66 -28.93
CA ASP A 239 11.60 16.89 -29.93
C ASP A 239 12.89 16.15 -29.60
N THR A 240 13.08 15.76 -28.34
CA THR A 240 14.28 15.11 -27.84
C THR A 240 13.92 14.03 -26.82
N ILE A 241 14.77 13.00 -26.74
CA ILE A 241 14.68 12.02 -25.66
C ILE A 241 15.00 12.74 -24.33
N PRO A 242 14.22 12.56 -23.25
CA PRO A 242 14.41 13.27 -21.99
C PRO A 242 15.86 13.25 -21.50
N PHE A 243 16.34 14.39 -20.99
CA PHE A 243 17.72 14.53 -20.51
C PHE A 243 17.96 13.86 -19.16
N GLU A 244 16.94 13.88 -18.29
CA GLU A 244 16.98 13.30 -16.96
C GLU A 244 15.79 12.36 -16.79
N LEU A 245 16.04 11.23 -16.12
CA LEU A 245 15.02 10.24 -15.77
C LEU A 245 15.04 10.00 -14.26
N PRO A 246 13.92 9.51 -13.69
CA PRO A 246 13.92 9.04 -12.32
C PRO A 246 15.00 7.98 -12.08
N ASN A 247 15.62 8.03 -10.91
CA ASN A 247 16.62 7.03 -10.54
C ASN A 247 15.98 5.65 -10.35
N GLY A 248 16.60 4.64 -10.95
CA GLY A 248 16.30 3.23 -10.79
C GLY A 248 17.49 2.38 -11.22
N LYS A 249 17.65 1.21 -10.60
CA LYS A 249 18.69 0.25 -10.98
C LYS A 249 18.53 -0.21 -12.44
N PHE A 250 17.31 -0.40 -12.90
CA PHE A 250 17.00 -0.77 -14.28
C PHE A 250 16.00 0.21 -14.89
N ILE A 251 16.13 0.46 -16.20
CA ILE A 251 15.25 1.38 -16.93
C ILE A 251 14.77 0.72 -18.22
N ASN A 252 13.45 0.65 -18.38
CA ASN A 252 12.79 0.40 -19.65
C ASN A 252 12.30 1.74 -20.20
N LEU A 253 12.83 2.17 -21.33
CA LEU A 253 12.51 3.45 -21.95
C LEU A 253 11.86 3.21 -23.32
N SER A 254 10.63 3.67 -23.48
CA SER A 254 9.91 3.71 -24.74
C SER A 254 9.63 5.15 -25.12
N VAL A 255 10.12 5.57 -26.29
CA VAL A 255 9.91 6.91 -26.85
C VAL A 255 9.39 6.76 -28.27
N HIS A 256 8.19 7.27 -28.50
CA HIS A 256 7.56 7.31 -29.81
C HIS A 256 7.16 8.76 -30.12
N SER A 257 7.96 9.40 -30.98
CA SER A 257 7.70 10.77 -31.43
C SER A 257 8.28 11.04 -32.81
N ARG A 258 7.47 11.65 -33.68
CA ARG A 258 7.90 12.08 -35.02
C ARG A 258 8.84 13.30 -35.03
N ASN A 259 9.03 13.94 -33.89
CA ASN A 259 9.94 15.10 -33.79
C ASN A 259 11.32 14.76 -33.26
N VAL A 260 11.54 13.56 -32.70
CA VAL A 260 12.87 13.08 -32.32
C VAL A 260 13.65 12.68 -33.57
N ARG A 261 14.77 13.36 -33.83
CA ARG A 261 15.61 13.17 -35.03
C ARG A 261 16.97 12.53 -34.77
N GLU A 262 17.44 12.57 -33.53
CA GLU A 262 18.74 12.05 -33.15
C GLU A 262 18.70 11.31 -31.82
N LEU A 263 19.55 10.30 -31.70
CA LEU A 263 19.89 9.68 -30.42
C LEU A 263 21.26 10.21 -29.97
N SER A 264 21.26 10.97 -28.88
CA SER A 264 22.45 11.60 -28.27
C SER A 264 22.68 11.09 -26.85
N ASP A 265 23.91 11.27 -26.34
CA ASP A 265 24.35 10.74 -25.05
C ASP A 265 23.44 11.14 -23.88
N ARG A 266 23.24 10.20 -22.94
CA ARG A 266 22.47 10.37 -21.71
C ARG A 266 23.16 9.63 -20.57
N THR A 267 23.26 10.29 -19.43
CA THR A 267 23.92 9.76 -18.22
C THR A 267 23.25 8.49 -17.67
N TYR A 268 21.97 8.29 -17.96
CA TYR A 268 21.19 7.14 -17.50
C TYR A 268 21.28 5.92 -18.42
N PHE A 269 21.92 6.00 -19.60
CA PHE A 269 21.99 4.87 -20.55
C PHE A 269 22.66 3.63 -19.96
N ARG A 270 23.56 3.79 -18.99
CA ARG A 270 24.17 2.67 -18.25
C ARG A 270 23.15 1.84 -17.45
N ASN A 271 22.00 2.43 -17.12
CA ASN A 271 20.91 1.77 -16.39
C ASN A 271 19.82 1.23 -17.33
N VAL A 272 19.84 1.55 -18.63
CA VAL A 272 18.81 1.14 -19.59
C VAL A 272 19.01 -0.34 -19.96
N THR A 273 17.95 -1.12 -19.78
CA THR A 273 17.87 -2.54 -20.15
C THR A 273 17.12 -2.75 -21.45
N ASN A 274 16.06 -1.96 -21.67
CA ASN A 274 15.23 -2.01 -22.87
C ASN A 274 15.05 -0.59 -23.39
N LEU A 275 15.43 -0.37 -24.65
CA LEU A 275 15.29 0.90 -25.34
C LEU A 275 14.43 0.72 -26.59
N ASP A 276 13.20 1.21 -26.54
CA ASP A 276 12.30 1.28 -27.68
C ASP A 276 12.21 2.72 -28.18
N LEU A 277 12.76 2.95 -29.37
CA LEU A 277 12.73 4.21 -30.10
C LEU A 277 12.02 4.03 -31.44
N SER A 278 11.24 2.97 -31.60
CA SER A 278 10.50 2.70 -32.84
C SER A 278 9.48 3.79 -33.14
N PHE A 279 9.05 3.90 -34.40
CA PHE A 279 8.08 4.92 -34.83
C PHE A 279 8.52 6.37 -34.52
N SER A 280 9.82 6.60 -34.39
CA SER A 280 10.38 7.94 -34.28
C SER A 280 10.92 8.40 -35.64
N SER A 281 11.39 9.65 -35.76
CA SER A 281 11.99 10.16 -37.01
C SER A 281 13.50 10.26 -36.91
N ILE A 282 14.13 9.32 -36.18
CA ILE A 282 15.57 9.32 -35.94
C ILE A 282 16.29 9.05 -37.25
N SER A 283 17.16 9.98 -37.65
CA SER A 283 18.02 9.86 -38.82
C SER A 283 19.49 9.66 -38.46
N THR A 284 19.87 9.92 -37.20
CA THR A 284 21.26 9.87 -36.75
C THR A 284 21.38 9.26 -35.36
N ILE A 285 22.31 8.34 -35.19
CA ILE A 285 22.73 7.78 -33.90
C ILE A 285 24.24 7.99 -33.80
N HIS A 286 24.68 8.73 -32.78
CA HIS A 286 26.12 8.94 -32.55
C HIS A 286 26.73 7.73 -31.83
N ALA A 287 27.96 7.37 -32.22
CA ALA A 287 28.62 6.15 -31.74
C ALA A 287 29.36 6.32 -30.40
N ASP A 288 29.71 7.56 -30.05
CA ASP A 288 30.56 7.94 -28.93
C ASP A 288 30.05 7.51 -27.55
N PHE A 289 28.73 7.46 -27.36
CA PHE A 289 28.11 7.04 -26.10
C PHE A 289 27.60 5.60 -26.09
N LEU A 290 27.64 4.89 -27.22
CA LEU A 290 27.16 3.51 -27.29
C LEU A 290 27.88 2.56 -26.31
N PRO A 291 29.18 2.75 -25.98
CA PRO A 291 29.84 1.99 -24.92
C PRO A 291 29.23 2.19 -23.52
N ASN A 292 28.46 3.26 -23.29
CA ASN A 292 27.81 3.52 -22.00
C ASN A 292 26.60 2.61 -21.77
N PHE A 293 26.11 1.86 -22.77
CA PHE A 293 25.02 0.91 -22.63
C PHE A 293 25.46 -0.39 -21.93
N GLU A 294 25.84 -0.30 -20.66
CA GLU A 294 26.38 -1.43 -19.88
C GLU A 294 25.37 -2.57 -19.63
N ARG A 295 24.07 -2.27 -19.66
CA ARG A 295 22.99 -3.19 -19.28
C ARG A 295 21.97 -3.44 -20.38
N LEU A 296 22.18 -2.85 -21.56
CA LEU A 296 21.21 -2.92 -22.65
C LEU A 296 21.09 -4.37 -23.12
N GLY A 297 19.89 -4.93 -23.02
CA GLY A 297 19.55 -6.26 -23.52
C GLY A 297 18.76 -6.23 -24.82
N THR A 298 17.98 -5.15 -25.05
CA THR A 298 17.15 -5.02 -26.26
C THR A 298 17.11 -3.57 -26.72
N ILE A 299 17.24 -3.39 -28.05
CA ILE A 299 17.02 -2.12 -28.73
C ILE A 299 16.03 -2.30 -29.89
N GLN A 300 15.03 -1.43 -29.96
CA GLN A 300 14.04 -1.39 -31.04
C GLN A 300 14.08 -0.02 -31.70
N ILE A 301 14.36 0.00 -33.00
CA ILE A 301 14.58 1.24 -33.77
C ILE A 301 13.92 1.16 -35.15
N TYR A 302 13.05 0.18 -35.38
CA TYR A 302 12.30 0.05 -36.63
C TYR A 302 11.37 1.26 -36.86
N ASN A 303 11.03 1.48 -38.14
CA ASN A 303 10.23 2.62 -38.58
C ASN A 303 10.80 3.98 -38.14
N ASN A 304 12.10 4.16 -38.35
CA ASN A 304 12.82 5.42 -38.24
C ASN A 304 13.30 5.91 -39.62
N SER A 305 14.02 7.04 -39.66
CA SER A 305 14.63 7.60 -40.88
C SER A 305 16.12 7.27 -41.02
N LEU A 306 16.56 6.15 -40.43
CA LEU A 306 17.95 5.70 -40.44
C LEU A 306 18.34 5.18 -41.82
N THR A 307 19.46 5.66 -42.37
CA THR A 307 20.05 5.12 -43.61
C THR A 307 21.16 4.10 -43.33
N THR A 308 21.75 4.16 -42.14
CA THR A 308 22.86 3.32 -41.69
C THR A 308 22.76 3.09 -40.18
N LEU A 309 23.31 1.97 -39.70
CA LEU A 309 23.45 1.67 -38.27
C LEU A 309 24.93 1.74 -37.87
N PRO A 310 25.28 2.35 -36.72
CA PRO A 310 26.63 2.28 -36.18
C PRO A 310 27.10 0.83 -36.02
N GLU A 311 28.38 0.56 -36.31
CA GLU A 311 28.95 -0.80 -36.18
C GLU A 311 28.83 -1.32 -34.76
N GLU A 312 28.93 -0.44 -33.76
CA GLU A 312 28.79 -0.78 -32.35
C GLU A 312 27.42 -1.43 -32.09
N ILE A 313 26.32 -0.86 -32.60
CA ILE A 313 24.98 -1.45 -32.45
C ILE A 313 24.90 -2.81 -33.15
N GLN A 314 25.48 -2.92 -34.36
CA GLN A 314 25.48 -4.18 -35.12
C GLN A 314 26.27 -5.29 -34.39
N ASN A 315 27.30 -4.91 -33.64
CA ASN A 315 28.17 -5.81 -32.89
C ASN A 315 27.71 -6.05 -31.44
N MET A 316 26.68 -5.34 -30.95
CA MET A 316 26.14 -5.60 -29.62
C MET A 316 25.48 -6.97 -29.58
N ASN A 317 25.85 -7.81 -28.61
CA ASN A 317 25.22 -9.10 -28.37
C ASN A 317 23.88 -8.92 -27.63
N LEU A 318 22.88 -8.41 -28.35
CA LEU A 318 21.53 -8.18 -27.84
C LEU A 318 20.63 -9.38 -28.13
N GLU A 319 19.72 -9.68 -27.20
CA GLU A 319 18.78 -10.80 -27.36
C GLU A 319 17.83 -10.56 -28.55
N ASN A 320 17.55 -9.29 -28.88
CA ASN A 320 16.78 -8.89 -30.04
C ASN A 320 17.22 -7.50 -30.55
N ILE A 321 17.59 -7.42 -31.82
CA ILE A 321 17.72 -6.17 -32.59
C ILE A 321 16.61 -6.18 -33.64
N SER A 322 15.68 -5.22 -33.56
CA SER A 322 14.67 -5.01 -34.60
C SER A 322 14.87 -3.66 -35.26
N SER A 323 15.33 -3.67 -36.51
CA SER A 323 15.76 -2.49 -37.26
C SER A 323 15.17 -2.37 -38.67
N LEU A 324 14.19 -3.20 -39.02
CA LEU A 324 13.53 -3.18 -40.33
C LEU A 324 12.09 -2.67 -40.22
#